data_AF-A0A1G5LBU3-F1
#
_entry.id   AF-A0A1G5LBU3-F1
#
_cell.length_a   1.000
_cell.length_b   1.000
_cell.length_c   1.000
_cell.angle_alpha   90.00
_cell.angle_beta   90.00
_cell.angle_gamma   90.00
#
_symmetry.space_group_name_H-M   'P 1'
#
loop_
_entity.id
_entity.type
_entity.pdbx_description
1 polymer ?
#
loop_
_entity_poly.entity_id
_entity_poly.type
_entity_poly.pdbx_seq_one_letter_code
_entity_poly.pdbx_strand_id
1 'polypeptide(L)'
;MARILMLTLRAPAVGASDFSANLDADTQVVHRAVAVAPDTTVSAHDWALADLAVLAAGQGAESEGYDAVCVAETGDYGLGALRSVLSIPVIGAGRSAMLHALTLGNRFSILVPNSRYYRIKKLVGDYGLDRQCASVCAIGAETSDSDETTFPQILAQAQACLDEDGSDVLCLDTHSPALASRLADKLGTPVIEPISLSLKLAESFLGLHLSHSRGAYPAPQVRKQPLITAIAETR
;
A
#
# COMPACT_ATOMS: atom_id res chain seq x y z
N MET A 1 -13.37 -19.03 6.64
CA MET A 1 -12.07 -18.55 7.14
C MET A 1 -11.21 -18.15 5.97
N ALA A 2 -11.19 -16.86 5.67
CA ALA A 2 -10.37 -16.29 4.60
C ALA A 2 -8.92 -16.12 5.08
N ARG A 3 -7.94 -16.47 4.25
CA ARG A 3 -6.50 -16.30 4.53
C ARG A 3 -5.92 -15.24 3.61
N ILE A 4 -5.58 -14.09 4.17
CA ILE A 4 -5.00 -12.96 3.43
C ILE A 4 -3.49 -12.90 3.69
N LEU A 5 -2.68 -12.96 2.63
CA LEU A 5 -1.24 -12.71 2.71
C LEU A 5 -0.97 -11.22 2.63
N MET A 6 -0.44 -10.64 3.70
CA MET A 6 0.01 -9.25 3.75
C MET A 6 1.51 -9.18 3.45
N LEU A 7 1.88 -8.65 2.29
CA LEU A 7 3.26 -8.48 1.84
C LEU A 7 3.78 -7.08 2.14
N THR A 8 4.97 -6.98 2.71
CA THR A 8 5.68 -5.72 2.93
C THR A 8 7.14 -5.83 2.48
N LEU A 9 7.78 -4.70 2.18
CA LEU A 9 9.22 -4.66 1.91
C LEU A 9 10.04 -4.87 3.17
N ARG A 10 9.52 -4.43 4.33
CA ARG A 10 10.16 -4.59 5.63
C ARG A 10 9.13 -4.95 6.68
N ALA A 11 9.57 -5.54 7.79
CA ALA A 11 8.66 -5.72 8.92
C ALA A 11 8.08 -4.34 9.32
N PRO A 12 6.75 -4.20 9.45
CA PRO A 12 6.15 -2.95 9.88
C PRO A 12 6.64 -2.59 11.29
N ALA A 13 6.72 -1.29 11.59
CA ALA A 13 7.12 -0.80 12.91
C ALA A 13 6.09 -1.17 14.00
N VAL A 14 4.82 -1.33 13.59
CA VAL A 14 3.70 -1.79 14.39
C VAL A 14 3.34 -3.22 13.99
N GLY A 15 2.65 -3.97 14.85
CA GLY A 15 2.34 -5.38 14.58
C GLY A 15 1.34 -5.53 13.43
N ALA A 16 1.41 -6.64 12.68
CA ALA A 16 0.43 -6.94 11.64
C ALA A 16 -1.02 -6.95 12.17
N SER A 17 -1.21 -7.27 13.45
CA SER A 17 -2.49 -7.22 14.16
C SER A 17 -3.11 -5.82 14.21
N ASP A 18 -2.28 -4.78 14.16
CA ASP A 18 -2.73 -3.39 14.32
C ASP A 18 -3.51 -2.92 13.08
N PHE A 19 -3.32 -3.57 11.94
CA PHE A 19 -4.04 -3.29 10.69
C PHE A 19 -5.30 -4.16 10.52
N SER A 20 -5.46 -5.22 11.32
CA SER A 20 -6.55 -6.20 11.19
C SER A 20 -7.73 -5.95 12.12
N ALA A 21 -7.71 -4.88 12.92
CA ALA A 21 -8.70 -4.64 13.97
C ALA A 21 -10.16 -4.56 13.47
N ASN A 22 -10.38 -4.18 12.21
CA ASN A 22 -11.70 -4.00 11.59
C ASN A 22 -12.08 -5.11 10.59
N LEU A 23 -11.33 -6.22 10.59
CA LEU A 23 -11.62 -7.37 9.73
C LEU A 23 -12.69 -8.27 10.36
N ASP A 24 -13.33 -9.06 9.51
CA ASP A 24 -14.34 -10.03 9.91
C ASP A 24 -13.70 -11.13 10.77
N ALA A 25 -14.46 -11.69 11.71
CA ALA A 25 -13.93 -12.60 12.73
C ALA A 25 -13.30 -13.89 12.17
N ASP A 26 -13.66 -14.29 10.96
CA ASP A 26 -13.09 -15.45 10.29
C ASP A 26 -12.00 -15.09 9.26
N THR A 27 -11.49 -13.86 9.27
CA THR A 27 -10.36 -13.46 8.43
C THR A 27 -9.03 -13.61 9.19
N GLN A 28 -8.13 -14.39 8.61
CA GLN A 28 -6.76 -14.53 9.07
C GLN A 28 -5.81 -13.73 8.18
N VAL A 29 -5.09 -12.79 8.78
CA VAL A 29 -4.00 -12.08 8.12
C VAL A 29 -2.67 -12.76 8.47
N VAL A 30 -1.90 -13.12 7.45
CA VAL A 30 -0.53 -13.62 7.62
C VAL A 30 0.42 -12.60 7.02
N HIS A 31 1.30 -12.06 7.84
CA HIS A 31 2.32 -11.12 7.40
C HIS A 31 3.55 -11.84 6.85
N ARG A 32 4.10 -11.32 5.75
CA ARG A 32 5.35 -11.76 5.14
C ARG A 32 6.11 -10.54 4.62
N ALA A 33 7.27 -10.28 5.21
CA ALA A 33 8.25 -9.39 4.59
C ALA A 33 8.96 -10.09 3.43
N VAL A 34 9.37 -9.34 2.40
CA VAL A 34 10.24 -9.87 1.35
C VAL A 34 11.58 -10.34 1.92
N ALA A 35 12.19 -11.35 1.29
CA ALA A 35 13.46 -11.91 1.76
C ALA A 35 14.64 -10.94 1.59
N VAL A 36 14.64 -10.15 0.50
CA VAL A 36 15.63 -9.14 0.19
C VAL A 36 14.90 -7.90 -0.30
N ALA A 37 15.08 -6.77 0.38
CA ALA A 37 14.54 -5.48 -0.01
C ALA A 37 15.70 -4.53 -0.36
N PRO A 38 15.51 -3.56 -1.27
CA PRO A 38 16.49 -2.50 -1.43
C PRO A 38 16.64 -1.70 -0.11
N ASP A 39 17.86 -1.19 0.12
CA ASP A 39 18.17 -0.40 1.33
C ASP A 39 17.35 0.90 1.41
N THR A 40 16.92 1.41 0.26
CA THR A 40 16.04 2.56 0.14
C THR A 40 15.00 2.31 -0.95
N THR A 41 14.00 3.17 -1.09
CA THR A 41 13.02 3.11 -2.18
C THR A 41 12.89 4.47 -2.87
N VAL A 42 14.02 5.15 -3.09
CA VAL A 42 14.03 6.55 -3.55
C VAL A 42 14.08 6.64 -5.08
N SER A 43 14.77 5.69 -5.72
CA SER A 43 15.09 5.75 -7.14
C SER A 43 14.40 4.66 -7.97
N ALA A 44 14.36 4.85 -9.30
CA ALA A 44 13.84 3.84 -10.22
C ALA A 44 14.59 2.51 -10.16
N HIS A 45 15.90 2.55 -9.84
CA HIS A 45 16.69 1.37 -9.56
C HIS A 45 16.11 0.59 -8.37
N ASP A 46 15.84 1.30 -7.27
CA ASP A 46 15.30 0.68 -6.06
C ASP A 46 13.89 0.13 -6.28
N TRP A 47 13.04 0.85 -7.01
CA TRP A 47 11.68 0.41 -7.30
C TRP A 47 11.66 -0.88 -8.13
N ALA A 48 12.57 -1.02 -9.10
CA ALA A 48 12.68 -2.25 -9.88
C ALA A 48 13.07 -3.45 -9.01
N LEU A 49 13.97 -3.25 -8.05
CA LEU A 49 14.34 -4.28 -7.08
C LEU A 49 13.20 -4.61 -6.13
N ALA A 50 12.47 -3.60 -5.63
CA ALA A 50 11.28 -3.77 -4.82
C ALA A 50 10.18 -4.55 -5.55
N ASP A 51 9.94 -4.25 -6.84
CA ASP A 51 8.98 -4.97 -7.68
C ASP A 51 9.31 -6.46 -7.77
N LEU A 52 10.59 -6.79 -8.01
CA LEU A 52 11.06 -8.17 -8.08
C LEU A 52 10.97 -8.88 -6.72
N ALA A 53 11.34 -8.20 -5.64
CA ALA A 53 11.28 -8.74 -4.29
C ALA A 53 9.85 -9.11 -3.88
N VAL A 54 8.88 -8.21 -4.16
CA VAL A 54 7.46 -8.46 -3.86
C VAL A 54 6.90 -9.58 -4.73
N LEU A 55 7.24 -9.62 -6.02
CA LEU A 55 6.86 -10.74 -6.89
C LEU A 55 7.40 -12.07 -6.35
N ALA A 56 8.67 -12.11 -5.96
CA ALA A 56 9.30 -13.32 -5.44
C ALA A 56 8.61 -13.83 -4.17
N ALA A 57 8.25 -12.92 -3.26
CA ALA A 57 7.59 -13.25 -2.00
C ALA A 57 6.12 -13.68 -2.15
N GLY A 58 5.43 -13.22 -3.22
CA GLY A 58 3.99 -13.40 -3.38
C GLY A 58 3.55 -14.42 -4.45
N GLN A 59 4.40 -14.75 -5.43
CA GLN A 59 4.01 -15.59 -6.57
C GLN A 59 3.51 -17.01 -6.21
N GLY A 60 3.91 -17.53 -5.04
CA GLY A 60 3.48 -18.83 -4.52
C GLY A 60 2.19 -18.81 -3.68
N ALA A 61 1.63 -17.62 -3.40
CA ALA A 61 0.60 -17.45 -2.39
C ALA A 61 -0.64 -18.34 -2.61
N GLU A 62 -1.13 -18.43 -3.85
CA GLU A 62 -2.29 -19.27 -4.17
C GLU A 62 -2.02 -20.77 -3.88
N SER A 63 -0.83 -21.27 -4.23
CA SER A 63 -0.44 -22.66 -3.93
C SER A 63 -0.19 -22.93 -2.45
N GLU A 64 0.11 -21.88 -1.68
CA GLU A 64 0.29 -21.93 -0.22
C GLU A 64 -1.06 -21.83 0.54
N GLY A 65 -2.17 -21.72 -0.20
CA GLY A 65 -3.52 -21.72 0.33
C GLY A 65 -3.98 -20.37 0.90
N TYR A 66 -3.46 -19.26 0.35
CA TYR A 66 -4.04 -17.93 0.60
C TYR A 66 -5.18 -17.66 -0.38
N ASP A 67 -6.19 -16.95 0.10
CA ASP A 67 -7.37 -16.55 -0.67
C ASP A 67 -7.20 -15.18 -1.32
N ALA A 68 -6.33 -14.32 -0.77
CA ALA A 68 -5.99 -13.01 -1.33
C ALA A 68 -4.57 -12.58 -0.92
N VAL A 69 -4.02 -11.61 -1.66
CA VAL A 69 -2.74 -10.96 -1.37
C VAL A 69 -2.96 -9.46 -1.25
N CYS A 70 -2.49 -8.85 -0.16
CA CYS A 70 -2.40 -7.41 -0.01
C CYS A 70 -0.93 -6.99 -0.05
N VAL A 71 -0.55 -6.18 -1.03
CA VAL A 71 0.75 -5.50 -1.03
C VAL A 71 0.58 -4.25 -0.17
N ALA A 72 1.01 -4.38 1.09
CA ALA A 72 0.88 -3.38 2.15
C ALA A 72 2.00 -2.33 2.06
N GLU A 73 2.17 -1.78 0.87
CA GLU A 73 3.13 -0.74 0.53
C GLU A 73 2.40 0.26 -0.38
N THR A 74 2.30 1.53 0.01
CA THR A 74 1.67 2.56 -0.85
C THR A 74 2.42 2.76 -2.17
N GLY A 75 3.68 2.31 -2.21
CA GLY A 75 4.50 2.23 -3.41
C GLY A 75 4.01 1.23 -4.46
N ASP A 76 3.02 0.38 -4.15
CA ASP A 76 2.34 -0.51 -5.10
C ASP A 76 3.28 -1.41 -5.93
N TYR A 77 4.35 -1.87 -5.28
CA TYR A 77 5.39 -2.67 -5.93
C TYR A 77 4.89 -4.05 -6.35
N GLY A 78 5.33 -4.53 -7.51
CA GLY A 78 5.10 -5.90 -7.99
C GLY A 78 3.65 -6.26 -8.32
N LEU A 79 2.68 -5.34 -8.14
CA LEU A 79 1.25 -5.61 -8.29
C LEU A 79 0.88 -6.19 -9.65
N GLY A 80 1.34 -5.56 -10.74
CA GLY A 80 1.01 -6.03 -12.09
C GLY A 80 1.49 -7.45 -12.34
N ALA A 81 2.69 -7.79 -11.85
CA ALA A 81 3.25 -9.13 -11.98
C ALA A 81 2.49 -10.16 -11.11
N LEU A 82 2.17 -9.81 -9.85
CA LEU A 82 1.37 -10.66 -8.98
C LEU A 82 -0.04 -10.93 -9.55
N ARG A 83 -0.70 -9.91 -10.08
CA ARG A 83 -2.01 -10.03 -10.76
C ARG A 83 -1.95 -10.89 -12.01
N SER A 84 -0.81 -10.90 -12.70
CA SER A 84 -0.57 -11.75 -13.86
C SER A 84 -0.41 -13.23 -13.46
N VAL A 85 0.29 -13.55 -12.37
CA VAL A 85 0.61 -14.94 -12.00
C VAL A 85 -0.43 -15.62 -11.11
N LEU A 86 -1.15 -14.86 -10.28
CA LEU A 86 -2.17 -15.36 -9.33
C LEU A 86 -3.59 -15.25 -9.89
N SER A 87 -4.50 -16.16 -9.52
CA SER A 87 -5.95 -16.04 -9.82
C SER A 87 -6.76 -15.52 -8.64
N ILE A 88 -6.19 -15.55 -7.43
CA ILE A 88 -6.71 -14.86 -6.25
C ILE A 88 -6.56 -13.32 -6.34
N PRO A 89 -7.37 -12.54 -5.60
CA PRO A 89 -7.28 -11.09 -5.60
C PRO A 89 -5.96 -10.58 -5.03
N VAL A 90 -5.26 -9.73 -5.80
CA VAL A 90 -4.10 -8.94 -5.37
C VAL A 90 -4.44 -7.45 -5.23
N ILE A 91 -4.48 -6.95 -3.99
CA ILE A 91 -4.85 -5.58 -3.63
C ILE A 91 -3.59 -4.77 -3.31
N GLY A 92 -3.49 -3.56 -3.85
CA GLY A 92 -2.40 -2.62 -3.58
C GLY A 92 -2.87 -1.50 -2.67
N ALA A 93 -2.10 -1.17 -1.65
CA ALA A 93 -2.48 -0.17 -0.66
C ALA A 93 -2.55 1.25 -1.28
N GLY A 94 -1.62 1.60 -2.18
CA GLY A 94 -1.49 2.95 -2.73
C GLY A 94 -2.64 3.35 -3.64
N ARG A 95 -2.85 2.61 -4.73
CA ARG A 95 -3.95 2.85 -5.66
C ARG A 95 -5.30 2.77 -4.96
N SER A 96 -5.45 1.84 -4.03
CA SER A 96 -6.70 1.70 -3.27
C SER A 96 -6.99 2.95 -2.46
N ALA A 97 -6.02 3.48 -1.72
CA ALA A 97 -6.20 4.71 -0.94
C ALA A 97 -6.56 5.90 -1.84
N MET A 98 -5.83 6.11 -2.94
CA MET A 98 -6.10 7.23 -3.86
C MET A 98 -7.50 7.15 -4.47
N LEU A 99 -7.94 5.97 -4.92
CA LEU A 99 -9.27 5.79 -5.53
C LEU A 99 -10.39 5.92 -4.50
N HIS A 100 -10.19 5.41 -3.27
CA HIS A 100 -11.20 5.52 -2.21
C HIS A 100 -11.29 6.94 -1.66
N ALA A 101 -10.20 7.70 -1.63
CA ALA A 101 -10.25 9.13 -1.31
C ALA A 101 -11.23 9.87 -2.24
N LEU A 102 -11.29 9.47 -3.52
CA LEU A 102 -12.22 10.06 -4.49
C LEU A 102 -13.68 9.61 -4.34
N THR A 103 -13.96 8.65 -3.46
CA THR A 103 -15.33 8.34 -3.05
C THR A 103 -15.79 9.20 -1.87
N LEU A 104 -14.84 9.81 -1.15
CA LEU A 104 -15.06 10.62 0.05
C LEU A 104 -14.94 12.13 -0.23
N GLY A 105 -14.22 12.52 -1.29
CA GLY A 105 -14.04 13.90 -1.73
C GLY A 105 -13.69 14.00 -3.22
N ASN A 106 -13.54 15.21 -3.74
CA ASN A 106 -13.20 15.44 -5.14
C ASN A 106 -11.68 15.45 -5.39
N ARG A 107 -10.90 15.83 -4.37
CA ARG A 107 -9.44 15.88 -4.41
C ARG A 107 -8.83 15.35 -3.12
N PHE A 108 -7.62 14.81 -3.22
CA PHE A 108 -6.90 14.27 -2.08
C PHE A 108 -5.44 14.70 -2.06
N SER A 109 -4.83 14.72 -0.88
CA SER A 109 -3.39 14.89 -0.72
C SER A 109 -2.78 13.69 0.00
N ILE A 110 -1.52 13.40 -0.31
CA ILE A 110 -0.79 12.27 0.30
C ILE A 110 0.30 12.81 1.21
N LEU A 111 0.25 12.44 2.49
CA LEU A 111 1.31 12.71 3.46
C LEU A 111 2.36 11.62 3.37
N VAL A 112 3.59 11.98 2.99
CA VAL A 112 4.63 11.02 2.61
C VAL A 112 5.98 11.30 3.29
N PRO A 113 6.71 10.28 3.77
CA PRO A 113 8.12 10.45 4.14
C PRO A 113 8.97 10.93 2.96
N ASN A 114 10.02 11.71 3.23
CA ASN A 114 10.89 12.30 2.21
C ASN A 114 11.49 11.24 1.26
N SER A 115 11.81 10.05 1.78
CA SER A 115 12.37 8.93 1.02
C SER A 115 11.41 8.35 -0.03
N ARG A 116 10.09 8.55 0.12
CA ARG A 116 9.06 7.96 -0.74
C ARG A 116 8.37 8.97 -1.65
N TYR A 117 8.68 10.27 -1.49
CA TYR A 117 8.11 11.37 -2.26
C TYR A 117 8.09 11.12 -3.78
N TYR A 118 9.26 10.78 -4.36
CA TYR A 118 9.37 10.57 -5.81
C TYR A 118 8.57 9.36 -6.29
N ARG A 119 8.47 8.30 -5.49
CA ARG A 119 7.69 7.11 -5.84
C ARG A 119 6.21 7.45 -5.90
N ILE A 120 5.69 8.10 -4.85
CA ILE A 120 4.27 8.46 -4.77
C ILE A 120 3.90 9.42 -5.90
N LYS A 121 4.75 10.43 -6.17
CA LYS A 121 4.52 11.35 -7.30
C LYS A 121 4.46 10.61 -8.64
N LYS A 122 5.34 9.63 -8.86
CA LYS A 122 5.28 8.78 -10.06
C LYS A 122 3.98 7.98 -10.14
N LEU A 123 3.55 7.38 -9.02
CA LEU A 123 2.31 6.57 -8.99
C LEU A 123 1.07 7.38 -9.31
N VAL A 124 0.97 8.61 -8.80
CA VAL A 124 -0.13 9.53 -9.14
C VAL A 124 -0.22 9.70 -10.66
N GLY A 125 0.91 9.95 -11.32
CA GLY A 125 0.98 10.08 -12.78
C GLY A 125 0.70 8.77 -13.52
N ASP A 126 1.27 7.64 -13.06
CA ASP A 126 1.03 6.31 -13.65
C ASP A 126 -0.46 5.92 -13.58
N TYR A 127 -1.19 6.43 -12.59
CA TYR A 127 -2.63 6.19 -12.43
C TYR A 127 -3.50 7.27 -13.07
N GLY A 128 -2.91 8.30 -13.67
CA GLY A 128 -3.64 9.39 -14.31
C GLY A 128 -4.46 10.22 -13.33
N LEU A 129 -3.99 10.33 -12.08
CA LEU A 129 -4.69 11.03 -11.00
C LEU A 129 -4.13 12.44 -10.75
N ASP A 130 -3.33 12.99 -11.67
CA ASP A 130 -2.68 14.30 -11.52
C ASP A 130 -3.67 15.44 -11.23
N ARG A 131 -4.89 15.36 -11.76
CA ARG A 131 -5.93 16.38 -11.53
C ARG A 131 -6.59 16.24 -10.16
N GLN A 132 -6.69 15.01 -9.68
CA GLN A 132 -7.38 14.63 -8.45
C GLN A 132 -6.46 14.71 -7.23
N CYS A 133 -5.18 14.43 -7.40
CA CYS A 133 -4.16 14.63 -6.37
C CYS A 133 -3.92 16.13 -6.21
N ALA A 134 -4.39 16.71 -5.10
CA ALA A 134 -4.14 18.10 -4.76
C ALA A 134 -2.65 18.35 -4.51
N SER A 135 -2.02 17.51 -3.70
CA SER A 135 -0.58 17.57 -3.45
C SER A 135 -0.02 16.25 -2.92
N VAL A 136 1.29 16.08 -3.09
CA VAL A 136 2.08 15.08 -2.37
C VAL A 136 2.90 15.88 -1.37
N CYS A 137 2.58 15.77 -0.08
CA CYS A 137 3.12 16.59 0.99
C CYS A 137 4.19 15.80 1.75
N ALA A 138 5.44 16.24 1.68
CA ALA A 138 6.55 15.57 2.37
C ALA A 138 6.55 15.94 3.87
N ILE A 139 6.49 14.95 4.75
CA ILE A 139 6.34 15.15 6.21
C ILE A 139 7.62 14.86 7.01
N GLY A 140 8.76 14.71 6.34
CA GLY A 140 10.05 14.46 6.99
C GLY A 140 10.48 12.99 6.96
N ALA A 141 11.15 12.54 8.02
CA ALA A 141 11.56 11.14 8.15
C ALA A 141 10.35 10.23 8.44
N GLU A 142 10.52 8.92 8.35
CA GLU A 142 9.52 7.99 8.86
C GLU A 142 9.38 8.17 10.37
N THR A 143 8.17 8.53 10.81
CA THR A 143 7.87 8.82 12.21
C THR A 143 7.17 7.64 12.87
N SER A 144 7.56 7.33 14.11
CA SER A 144 6.81 6.42 14.98
C SER A 144 5.57 7.14 15.51
N ASP A 145 4.48 6.39 15.72
CA ASP A 145 3.24 6.90 16.32
C ASP A 145 3.43 7.51 17.71
N SER A 146 4.46 7.04 18.41
CA SER A 146 4.84 7.48 19.74
C SER A 146 5.69 8.76 19.77
N ASP A 147 6.11 9.26 18.60
CA ASP A 147 6.94 10.44 18.52
C ASP A 147 6.11 11.73 18.54
N GLU A 148 5.85 12.21 19.76
CA GLU A 148 5.15 13.48 19.99
C GLU A 148 5.92 14.71 19.47
N THR A 149 7.21 14.59 19.16
CA THR A 149 8.01 15.74 18.71
C THR A 149 7.73 16.10 17.25
N THR A 150 7.34 15.12 16.44
CA THR A 150 7.08 15.30 15.00
C THR A 150 5.61 15.54 14.68
N PHE A 151 4.68 15.09 15.55
CA PHE A 151 3.25 15.26 15.32
C PHE A 151 2.79 16.71 15.02
N PRO A 152 3.23 17.76 15.73
CA PRO A 152 2.84 19.13 15.42
C PRO A 152 3.24 19.56 14.00
N GLN A 153 4.37 19.06 13.49
CA GLN A 153 4.84 19.34 12.14
C GLN A 153 3.98 18.61 11.10
N ILE A 154 3.68 17.32 11.34
CA ILE A 154 2.79 16.53 10.47
C ILE A 154 1.40 17.17 10.41
N LEU A 155 0.84 17.55 11.56
CA LEU A 155 -0.47 18.19 11.65
C LEU A 155 -0.50 19.52 10.88
N ALA A 156 0.56 20.34 11.01
CA ALA A 156 0.66 21.59 10.27
C ALA A 156 0.73 21.37 8.75
N GLN A 157 1.50 20.37 8.29
CA GLN A 157 1.54 20.01 6.87
C GLN A 157 0.18 19.50 6.39
N ALA A 158 -0.46 18.62 7.17
CA ALA A 158 -1.79 18.10 6.86
C ALA A 158 -2.83 19.20 6.72
N GLN A 159 -2.84 20.17 7.64
CA GLN A 159 -3.71 21.35 7.60
C GLN A 159 -3.43 22.20 6.35
N ALA A 160 -2.16 22.42 5.99
CA ALA A 160 -1.80 23.15 4.78
C ALA A 160 -2.29 22.45 3.49
N CYS A 161 -2.21 21.12 3.42
CA CYS A 161 -2.76 20.38 2.27
C CYS A 161 -4.29 20.59 2.15
N LEU A 162 -5.02 20.82 3.25
CA LEU A 162 -6.45 21.14 3.24
C LEU A 162 -6.70 22.60 2.84
N ASP A 163 -6.08 23.55 3.55
CA ASP A 163 -6.39 24.97 3.45
C ASP A 163 -5.81 25.63 2.19
N GLU A 164 -4.62 25.19 1.77
CA GLU A 164 -3.84 25.84 0.70
C GLU A 164 -3.92 25.05 -0.62
N ASP A 165 -3.82 23.72 -0.57
CA ASP A 165 -3.80 22.89 -1.77
C ASP A 165 -5.21 22.50 -2.27
N GLY A 166 -6.24 22.68 -1.43
CA GLY A 166 -7.63 22.37 -1.72
C GLY A 166 -7.90 20.87 -1.77
N SER A 167 -7.37 20.13 -0.79
CA SER A 167 -7.65 18.72 -0.55
C SER A 167 -8.91 18.53 0.29
N ASP A 168 -9.75 17.56 -0.09
CA ASP A 168 -10.93 17.16 0.68
C ASP A 168 -10.64 15.97 1.62
N VAL A 169 -9.61 15.18 1.31
CA VAL A 169 -9.27 13.91 1.98
C VAL A 169 -7.77 13.74 2.04
N LEU A 170 -7.24 13.24 3.16
CA LEU A 170 -5.81 12.94 3.27
C LEU A 170 -5.57 11.44 3.18
N CYS A 171 -4.50 11.04 2.51
CA CYS A 171 -4.01 9.66 2.49
C CYS A 171 -2.65 9.61 3.17
N LEU A 172 -2.43 8.64 4.06
CA LEU A 172 -1.11 8.41 4.64
C LEU A 172 -0.30 7.46 3.76
N ASP A 173 1.00 7.71 3.64
CA ASP A 173 1.98 6.71 3.23
C ASP A 173 2.68 6.05 4.44
N THR A 174 2.57 6.67 5.61
CA THR A 174 3.03 6.09 6.88
C THR A 174 2.08 4.99 7.34
N HIS A 175 2.61 3.83 7.68
CA HIS A 175 1.86 2.63 8.08
C HIS A 175 1.35 2.73 9.53
N SER A 176 0.41 3.64 9.76
CA SER A 176 -0.04 4.02 11.11
C SER A 176 -1.55 4.28 11.18
N PRO A 177 -2.34 3.31 11.69
CA PRO A 177 -3.75 3.53 11.98
C PRO A 177 -3.97 4.58 13.07
N ALA A 178 -3.06 4.66 14.06
CA ALA A 178 -3.15 5.61 15.16
C ALA A 178 -2.94 7.05 14.70
N LEU A 179 -1.95 7.30 13.84
CA LEU A 179 -1.71 8.64 13.26
C LEU A 179 -2.88 9.06 12.38
N ALA A 180 -3.45 8.15 11.58
CA ALA A 180 -4.62 8.43 10.76
C ALA A 180 -5.82 8.86 11.61
N SER A 181 -6.15 8.09 12.66
CA SER A 181 -7.24 8.44 13.59
C SER A 181 -6.98 9.79 14.26
N ARG A 182 -5.76 10.01 14.75
CA ARG A 182 -5.39 11.25 15.45
C ARG A 182 -5.46 12.48 14.54
N LEU A 183 -5.01 12.37 13.30
CA LEU A 183 -5.12 13.45 12.31
C LEU A 183 -6.59 13.72 11.95
N ALA A 184 -7.38 12.66 11.73
CA ALA A 184 -8.82 12.80 11.44
C ALA A 184 -9.56 13.52 12.57
N ASP A 185 -9.31 13.14 13.83
CA ASP A 185 -9.92 13.76 15.01
C ASP A 185 -9.54 15.25 15.15
N LYS A 186 -8.30 15.62 14.81
CA LYS A 186 -7.81 16.99 14.94
C LYS A 186 -8.25 17.91 13.81
N LEU A 187 -8.35 17.37 12.60
CA LEU A 187 -8.66 18.15 11.39
C LEU A 187 -10.16 18.16 11.07
N GLY A 188 -10.93 17.18 11.57
CA GLY A 188 -12.33 17.00 11.20
C GLY A 188 -12.53 16.52 9.75
N THR A 189 -11.46 15.97 9.14
CA THR A 189 -11.41 15.56 7.74
C THR A 189 -11.07 14.07 7.64
N PRO A 190 -11.63 13.33 6.66
CA PRO A 190 -11.25 11.94 6.46
C PRO A 190 -9.75 11.77 6.19
N VAL A 191 -9.11 10.85 6.93
CA VAL A 191 -7.71 10.44 6.73
C VAL A 191 -7.67 8.93 6.50
N ILE A 192 -7.18 8.51 5.33
CA ILE A 192 -7.09 7.11 4.93
C ILE A 192 -5.73 6.55 5.34
N GLU A 193 -5.77 5.50 6.17
CA GLU A 193 -4.65 4.58 6.34
C GLU A 193 -4.74 3.47 5.29
N PRO A 194 -3.74 3.33 4.40
CA PRO A 194 -3.87 2.54 3.17
C PRO A 194 -3.83 1.02 3.40
N ILE A 195 -3.15 0.52 4.45
CA ILE A 195 -3.01 -0.92 4.69
C ILE A 195 -4.32 -1.51 5.21
N SER A 196 -4.91 -0.92 6.26
CA SER A 196 -6.18 -1.36 6.85
C SER A 196 -7.30 -1.32 5.79
N LEU A 197 -7.31 -0.26 4.97
CA LEU A 197 -8.20 -0.17 3.81
C LEU A 197 -7.96 -1.35 2.85
N SER A 198 -6.71 -1.65 2.47
CA SER A 198 -6.41 -2.74 1.53
C SER A 198 -6.86 -4.11 2.04
N LEU A 199 -6.74 -4.37 3.35
CA LEU A 199 -7.20 -5.61 3.96
C LEU A 199 -8.73 -5.73 3.93
N LYS A 200 -9.45 -4.63 4.22
CA LYS A 200 -10.93 -4.63 4.13
C LYS A 200 -11.43 -4.77 2.69
N LEU A 201 -10.68 -4.23 1.73
CA LEU A 201 -10.97 -4.42 0.31
C LEU A 201 -10.72 -5.87 -0.14
N ALA A 202 -9.71 -6.55 0.41
CA ALA A 202 -9.53 -7.97 0.14
C ALA A 202 -10.74 -8.78 0.62
N GLU A 203 -11.27 -8.53 1.83
CA GLU A 203 -12.53 -9.17 2.26
C GLU A 203 -13.70 -8.87 1.32
N SER A 204 -13.82 -7.62 0.89
CA SER A 204 -14.87 -7.21 -0.06
C SER A 204 -14.75 -7.94 -1.40
N PHE A 205 -13.54 -8.10 -1.93
CA PHE A 205 -13.29 -8.85 -3.17
C PHE A 205 -13.63 -10.33 -2.99
N LEU A 206 -13.27 -10.92 -1.85
CA LEU A 206 -13.58 -12.31 -1.53
C LEU A 206 -15.09 -12.55 -1.42
N GLY A 207 -15.80 -11.70 -0.65
CA GLY A 207 -17.25 -11.81 -0.50
C GLY A 207 -18.02 -11.62 -1.82
N LEU A 208 -17.51 -10.76 -2.71
CA LEU A 208 -18.08 -10.51 -4.03
C LEU A 208 -17.57 -11.46 -5.13
N HIS A 209 -16.66 -12.38 -4.80
CA HIS A 209 -16.04 -13.31 -5.75
C HIS A 209 -15.38 -12.59 -6.94
N LEU A 210 -14.77 -11.44 -6.68
CA LEU A 210 -14.08 -10.62 -7.68
C LEU A 210 -12.60 -10.96 -7.74
N SER A 211 -12.03 -10.96 -8.95
CA SER A 211 -10.57 -11.04 -9.14
C SER A 211 -10.15 -10.30 -10.43
N HIS A 212 -8.86 -10.38 -10.75
CA HIS A 212 -8.22 -9.59 -11.80
C HIS A 212 -8.56 -10.09 -13.21
N SER A 213 -8.99 -9.17 -14.07
CA SER A 213 -9.25 -9.47 -15.48
C SER A 213 -7.97 -9.88 -16.21
N ARG A 214 -8.01 -11.00 -16.93
CA ARG A 214 -6.92 -11.45 -17.80
C ARG A 214 -6.74 -10.59 -19.04
N GLY A 215 -7.70 -9.71 -19.37
CA GLY A 215 -7.52 -8.70 -20.39
C GLY A 215 -6.58 -7.57 -19.96
N ALA A 216 -6.56 -7.23 -18.67
CA ALA A 216 -5.63 -6.24 -18.10
C ALA A 216 -4.33 -6.88 -17.61
N TYR A 217 -4.41 -8.09 -17.04
CA TYR A 217 -3.31 -8.83 -16.45
C TYR A 217 -3.23 -10.24 -17.06
N PRO A 218 -2.74 -10.37 -18.31
CA PRO A 218 -2.64 -11.66 -18.98
C PRO A 218 -1.75 -12.61 -18.18
N ALA A 219 -2.14 -13.88 -18.12
CA ALA A 219 -1.30 -14.91 -17.51
C ALA A 219 0.02 -15.07 -18.30
N PRO A 220 1.13 -15.40 -17.62
CA PRO A 220 2.38 -15.67 -18.32
C PRO A 220 2.23 -16.92 -19.20
N GLN A 221 2.75 -16.86 -20.44
CA GLN A 221 2.77 -18.01 -21.36
C GLN A 221 3.56 -19.19 -20.78
N VAL A 222 4.62 -18.88 -20.00
CA VAL A 222 5.40 -19.83 -19.23
C VAL A 222 5.67 -19.22 -17.86
N ARG A 223 5.35 -19.94 -16.79
CA ARG A 223 5.70 -19.52 -15.42
C ARG A 223 7.21 -19.65 -15.23
N LYS A 224 7.87 -18.55 -14.84
CA LYS A 224 9.32 -18.46 -14.66
C LYS A 224 9.71 -18.49 -13.18
N GLN A 225 9.00 -19.28 -12.38
CA GLN A 225 9.21 -19.40 -10.94
C GLN A 225 10.68 -19.65 -10.58
N PRO A 226 11.40 -20.60 -11.21
CA PRO A 226 12.81 -20.86 -10.85
C PRO A 226 13.73 -19.66 -11.11
N LEU A 227 13.48 -18.89 -12.17
CA LEU A 227 14.26 -17.69 -12.48
C LEU A 227 14.02 -16.59 -11.44
N ILE A 228 12.76 -16.36 -11.08
CA ILE A 228 12.41 -15.33 -10.09
C ILE A 228 13.00 -15.68 -8.72
N THR A 229 12.90 -16.95 -8.31
CA THR A 229 13.53 -17.46 -7.08
C THR A 229 15.06 -17.29 -7.14
N ALA A 230 15.72 -17.69 -8.23
CA ALA A 230 17.16 -17.56 -8.37
C ALA A 230 17.64 -16.10 -8.26
N ILE A 231 16.94 -15.15 -8.90
CA ILE A 231 17.25 -13.72 -8.81
C ILE A 231 17.11 -13.22 -7.36
N ALA A 232 16.07 -13.65 -6.64
CA ALA A 232 15.80 -13.20 -5.27
C ALA A 232 16.75 -13.82 -4.22
N GLU A 233 17.33 -15.00 -4.51
CA GLU A 233 18.24 -15.71 -3.60
C GLU A 233 19.73 -15.39 -3.84
N THR A 234 20.07 -14.74 -4.95
CA THR A 234 21.46 -14.37 -5.26
C THR A 234 21.89 -13.23 -4.34
N ARG A 235 22.75 -13.55 -3.37
CA ARG A 235 23.43 -12.59 -2.49
C ARG A 235 24.70 -12.04 -3.12
#